data_AF-A0A163KAT2-F1
#
_entry.id   AF-A0A163KAT2-F1
#
_cell.length_a   1.000
_cell.length_b   1.000
_cell.length_c   1.000
_cell.angle_alpha   90.00
_cell.angle_beta   90.00
_cell.angle_gamma   90.00
#
_symmetry.space_group_name_H-M   'P 1'
#
loop_
_entity.id
_entity.type
_entity.pdbx_description
1 polymer ?
#
loop_
_entity_poly.entity_id
_entity_poly.type
_entity_poly.pdbx_seq_one_letter_code
_entity_poly.pdbx_strand_id
1 'polypeptide(L)'
;MSTPNLDTNQWYSMYVNNDNRTSLLGTNLYNRAGTTGAVFFNNTNPDIATQRWQIYPINATAYVLRCKASGANGFIGTQPADAAGAITPLMLRGDVADNSVFWRFGSWGDGTWYLWNSANGTEFHFAARSDGLVTMDKNISAPQNKQRWGFDTLANIDDKAYSSVTLLSTTITSPAPTSSSSLSTDSTSPRPSSGLSTAGKASLGGVLGLAAVILLLVLALLHRRRRLQKRTLHPQAMTDEPFKAELDHDSSVAKYEMAGHVVTELGGREQTKPVELPGHVGRR
;
A
#
# COMPACT_ATOMS: atom_id res chain seq x y z
N MET A 1 -8.70 9.31 19.70
CA MET A 1 -7.50 9.66 18.90
C MET A 1 -7.95 10.71 17.91
N SER A 2 -7.24 11.83 17.78
CA SER A 2 -7.55 12.79 16.72
C SER A 2 -7.16 12.18 15.38
N THR A 3 -7.82 12.61 14.32
CA THR A 3 -7.46 12.32 12.92
C THR A 3 -7.10 13.64 12.23
N PRO A 4 -6.28 13.60 11.17
CA PRO A 4 -6.01 14.80 10.38
C PRO A 4 -7.31 15.34 9.78
N ASN A 5 -7.41 16.67 9.70
CA ASN A 5 -8.51 17.32 8.99
C ASN A 5 -8.24 17.18 7.48
N LEU A 6 -8.92 16.25 6.84
CA LEU A 6 -8.70 15.89 5.44
C LEU A 6 -9.96 16.15 4.63
N ASP A 7 -9.78 16.82 3.51
CA ASP A 7 -10.77 16.99 2.46
C ASP A 7 -10.65 15.81 1.48
N THR A 8 -11.78 15.15 1.22
CA THR A 8 -11.82 13.97 0.35
C THR A 8 -11.70 14.34 -1.14
N ASN A 9 -11.94 15.60 -1.52
CA ASN A 9 -11.77 16.12 -2.88
C ASN A 9 -10.41 16.78 -3.12
N GLN A 10 -9.39 16.43 -2.34
CA GLN A 10 -8.09 17.09 -2.35
C GLN A 10 -6.94 16.12 -2.67
N TRP A 11 -6.04 16.54 -3.56
CA TRP A 11 -4.72 15.92 -3.71
C TRP A 11 -3.78 16.42 -2.62
N TYR A 12 -3.04 15.49 -2.02
CA TYR A 12 -2.05 15.71 -0.99
C TYR A 12 -0.65 15.28 -1.44
N SER A 13 0.37 16.01 -1.01
CA SER A 13 1.74 15.51 -0.91
C SER A 13 1.94 14.94 0.49
N MET A 14 2.48 13.72 0.59
CA MET A 14 2.75 13.06 1.86
C MET A 14 4.26 13.05 2.11
N TYR A 15 4.70 13.52 3.27
CA TYR A 15 6.11 13.56 3.64
C TYR A 15 6.34 13.17 5.10
N VAL A 16 7.59 12.98 5.49
CA VAL A 16 7.96 12.61 6.87
C VAL A 16 8.82 13.68 7.53
N ASN A 17 8.76 13.74 8.86
CA ASN A 17 9.55 14.62 9.72
C ASN A 17 9.40 16.12 9.44
N ASN A 18 8.25 16.55 8.91
CA ASN A 18 8.05 17.92 8.44
C ASN A 18 9.06 18.37 7.37
N ASP A 19 9.68 17.43 6.63
CA ASP A 19 10.57 17.71 5.51
C ASP A 19 9.85 17.47 4.18
N ASN A 20 9.26 18.53 3.63
CA ASN A 20 8.53 18.46 2.38
C ASN A 20 9.42 18.47 1.12
N ARG A 21 10.75 18.39 1.26
CA ARG A 21 11.67 18.26 0.11
C ARG A 21 11.64 16.88 -0.53
N THR A 22 11.24 15.88 0.24
CA THR A 22 11.00 14.52 -0.24
C THR A 22 9.58 14.09 0.08
N SER A 23 8.89 13.52 -0.89
CA SER A 23 7.52 13.04 -0.73
C SER A 23 7.39 11.58 -1.12
N LEU A 24 6.35 10.96 -0.57
CA LEU A 24 5.94 9.61 -0.91
C LEU A 24 5.50 9.57 -2.38
N LEU A 25 5.98 8.56 -3.08
CA LEU A 25 5.67 8.28 -4.47
C LEU A 25 5.09 6.87 -4.59
N GLY A 26 3.98 6.72 -5.33
CA GLY A 26 3.39 5.46 -5.72
C GLY A 26 3.47 5.27 -7.22
N THR A 27 3.94 4.10 -7.68
CA THR A 27 4.07 3.81 -9.11
C THR A 27 2.75 3.35 -9.72
N ASN A 28 2.70 3.31 -11.06
CA ASN A 28 1.70 2.51 -11.77
C ASN A 28 1.76 1.04 -11.33
N LEU A 29 0.67 0.31 -11.51
CA LEU A 29 0.61 -1.12 -11.26
C LEU A 29 1.29 -1.84 -12.45
N TYR A 30 2.50 -2.36 -12.26
CA TYR A 30 3.38 -2.80 -13.35
C TYR A 30 3.69 -4.29 -13.38
N ASN A 31 3.24 -5.08 -12.41
CA ASN A 31 3.46 -6.54 -12.48
C ASN A 31 2.71 -7.15 -13.68
N ARG A 32 3.02 -8.41 -14.03
CA ARG A 32 2.41 -9.10 -15.18
C ARG A 32 0.87 -9.09 -15.17
N ALA A 33 0.27 -9.04 -13.98
CA ALA A 33 -1.18 -9.02 -13.79
C ALA A 33 -1.77 -7.60 -13.68
N GLY A 34 -0.93 -6.55 -13.70
CA GLY A 34 -1.32 -5.18 -13.41
C GLY A 34 -1.95 -5.00 -12.02
N THR A 35 -1.53 -5.78 -11.02
CA THR A 35 -2.11 -5.77 -9.66
C THR A 35 -1.23 -5.13 -8.60
N THR A 36 0.08 -4.99 -8.84
CA THR A 36 1.02 -4.44 -7.85
C THR A 36 1.94 -3.38 -8.44
N GLY A 37 2.34 -2.42 -7.59
CA GLY A 37 3.37 -1.42 -7.87
C GLY A 37 4.22 -1.14 -6.63
N ALA A 38 5.17 -0.23 -6.73
CA ALA A 38 6.07 0.14 -5.65
C ALA A 38 5.66 1.45 -4.97
N VAL A 39 6.11 1.61 -3.73
CA VAL A 39 6.00 2.83 -2.94
C VAL A 39 7.38 3.17 -2.38
N PHE A 40 7.83 4.41 -2.56
CA PHE A 40 9.13 4.88 -2.08
C PHE A 40 9.15 6.42 -2.03
N PHE A 41 10.19 7.02 -1.48
CA PHE A 41 10.39 8.47 -1.42
C PHE A 41 11.24 8.96 -2.59
N ASN A 42 10.92 10.16 -3.08
CA ASN A 42 11.72 10.88 -4.05
C ASN A 42 11.65 12.38 -3.76
N ASN A 43 12.44 13.19 -4.47
CA ASN A 43 12.33 14.65 -4.41
C ASN A 43 10.90 15.09 -4.75
N THR A 44 10.36 15.98 -3.93
CA THR A 44 8.99 16.47 -4.09
C THR A 44 8.87 17.25 -5.39
N ASN A 45 7.90 16.85 -6.20
CA ASN A 45 7.42 17.52 -7.38
C ASN A 45 5.88 17.43 -7.36
N PRO A 46 5.18 18.48 -6.94
CA PRO A 46 3.72 18.43 -6.78
C PRO A 46 2.98 18.28 -8.12
N ASP A 47 3.65 18.40 -9.26
CA ASP A 47 3.06 18.28 -10.59
C ASP A 47 2.99 16.85 -11.11
N ILE A 48 3.76 15.92 -10.55
CA ILE A 48 3.76 14.53 -11.01
C ILE A 48 2.64 13.72 -10.35
N ALA A 49 1.90 12.98 -11.17
CA ALA A 49 0.77 12.16 -10.71
C ALA A 49 1.18 11.09 -9.69
N THR A 50 2.44 10.62 -9.72
CA THR A 50 2.93 9.57 -8.81
C THR A 50 3.13 10.05 -7.38
N GLN A 51 3.13 11.36 -7.12
CA GLN A 51 3.27 11.95 -5.78
C GLN A 51 1.99 12.63 -5.28
N ARG A 52 0.88 12.48 -6.03
CA ARG A 52 -0.42 13.03 -5.64
C ARG A 52 -1.26 11.94 -5.01
N TRP A 53 -1.55 12.11 -3.74
CA TRP A 53 -2.29 11.15 -2.93
C TRP A 53 -3.66 11.69 -2.58
N GLN A 54 -4.68 10.88 -2.74
CA GLN A 54 -5.96 11.13 -2.11
C GLN A 54 -6.07 10.26 -0.87
N ILE A 55 -6.50 10.86 0.23
CA ILE A 55 -6.78 10.16 1.47
C ILE A 55 -8.30 10.11 1.62
N TYR A 56 -8.88 8.91 1.50
CA TYR A 56 -10.33 8.75 1.41
C TYR A 56 -10.86 7.92 2.58
N PRO A 57 -11.79 8.44 3.40
CA PRO A 57 -12.37 7.71 4.51
C PRO A 57 -13.29 6.59 3.99
N ILE A 58 -13.07 5.39 4.50
CA ILE A 58 -13.95 4.24 4.28
C ILE A 58 -15.00 4.18 5.40
N ASN A 59 -14.62 4.57 6.60
CA ASN A 59 -15.53 4.77 7.73
C ASN A 59 -14.92 5.79 8.71
N ALA A 60 -15.49 5.92 9.90
CA ALA A 60 -15.02 6.87 10.91
C ALA A 60 -13.57 6.66 11.39
N THR A 61 -12.97 5.48 11.15
CA THR A 61 -11.65 5.13 11.68
C THR A 61 -10.66 4.61 10.64
N ALA A 62 -11.13 4.22 9.46
CA ALA A 62 -10.33 3.59 8.42
C ALA A 62 -10.38 4.40 7.12
N TYR A 63 -9.23 4.47 6.47
CA TYR A 63 -8.99 5.23 5.26
C TYR A 63 -8.28 4.36 4.23
N VAL A 64 -8.41 4.72 2.97
CA VAL A 64 -7.55 4.23 1.89
C VAL A 64 -6.70 5.38 1.35
N LEU A 65 -5.51 5.04 0.88
CA LEU A 65 -4.55 5.98 0.30
C LEU A 65 -4.42 5.66 -1.19
N ARG A 66 -4.88 6.56 -2.06
CA ARG A 66 -4.87 6.38 -3.53
C ARG A 66 -3.84 7.26 -4.20
N CYS A 67 -3.03 6.69 -5.09
CA CYS A 67 -2.11 7.47 -5.91
C CYS A 67 -2.78 7.86 -7.23
N LYS A 68 -2.67 9.12 -7.66
CA LYS A 68 -3.24 9.57 -8.94
C LYS A 68 -2.72 8.76 -10.12
N ALA A 69 -1.43 8.40 -10.13
CA ALA A 69 -0.82 7.61 -11.21
C ALA A 69 -1.39 6.19 -11.31
N SER A 70 -1.70 5.56 -10.17
CA SER A 70 -2.25 4.20 -10.13
C SER A 70 -3.76 4.15 -10.39
N GLY A 71 -4.40 5.31 -10.58
CA GLY A 71 -5.83 5.45 -10.80
C GLY A 71 -6.66 5.32 -9.52
N ALA A 72 -7.98 5.51 -9.65
CA ALA A 72 -8.91 5.47 -8.52
C ALA A 72 -9.03 4.11 -7.82
N ASN A 73 -8.50 3.05 -8.45
CA ASN A 73 -8.49 1.68 -7.95
C ASN A 73 -7.09 1.19 -7.52
N GLY A 74 -6.11 2.09 -7.44
CA GLY A 74 -4.76 1.80 -6.96
C GLY A 74 -4.55 2.35 -5.56
N PHE A 75 -4.29 1.47 -4.60
CA PHE A 75 -4.21 1.78 -3.17
C PHE A 75 -2.83 1.44 -2.61
N ILE A 76 -2.33 2.18 -1.62
CA ILE A 76 -1.26 1.64 -0.76
C ILE A 76 -1.87 0.54 0.11
N GLY A 77 -1.24 -0.63 0.14
CA GLY A 77 -1.48 -1.63 1.16
C GLY A 77 -0.19 -2.23 1.69
N THR A 78 -0.31 -3.28 2.49
CA THR A 78 0.82 -4.01 3.08
C THR A 78 0.82 -5.48 2.64
N GLN A 79 2.00 -6.05 2.50
CA GLN A 79 2.15 -7.51 2.41
C GLN A 79 2.16 -8.15 3.80
N PRO A 80 1.85 -9.45 3.91
CA PRO A 80 2.19 -10.22 5.10
C PRO A 80 3.67 -10.08 5.44
N ALA A 81 4.00 -10.17 6.72
CA ALA A 81 5.40 -10.16 7.15
C ALA A 81 6.19 -11.29 6.47
N ASP A 82 7.40 -10.98 6.01
CA ASP A 82 8.29 -11.96 5.41
C ASP A 82 8.90 -12.91 6.46
N ALA A 83 9.83 -13.78 6.04
CA ALA A 83 10.50 -14.71 6.93
C ALA A 83 11.34 -14.01 8.03
N ALA A 84 11.75 -12.77 7.81
CA ALA A 84 12.45 -11.93 8.77
C ALA A 84 11.50 -11.08 9.63
N GLY A 85 10.19 -11.17 9.40
CA GLY A 85 9.18 -10.36 10.09
C GLY A 85 9.03 -8.96 9.53
N ALA A 86 9.69 -8.63 8.41
CA ALA A 86 9.59 -7.33 7.77
C ALA A 86 8.28 -7.22 6.98
N ILE A 87 7.59 -6.09 7.12
CA ILE A 87 6.36 -5.79 6.40
C ILE A 87 6.65 -4.65 5.44
N THR A 88 6.38 -4.88 4.16
CA THR A 88 6.67 -3.92 3.09
C THR A 88 5.36 -3.38 2.51
N PRO A 89 5.12 -2.07 2.62
CA PRO A 89 4.04 -1.39 1.92
C PRO A 89 4.28 -1.36 0.41
N LEU A 90 3.20 -1.48 -0.36
CA LEU A 90 3.24 -1.49 -1.83
C LEU A 90 1.93 -0.94 -2.41
N MET A 91 1.91 -0.67 -3.71
CA MET A 91 0.65 -0.38 -4.42
C MET A 91 -0.08 -1.68 -4.75
N LEU A 92 -1.40 -1.70 -4.53
CA LEU A 92 -2.31 -2.82 -4.78
C LEU A 92 -3.52 -2.35 -5.60
N ARG A 93 -4.04 -3.21 -6.48
CA ARG A 93 -5.32 -2.99 -7.17
C ARG A 93 -6.50 -3.32 -6.25
N GLY A 94 -7.61 -2.61 -6.37
CA GLY A 94 -8.78 -2.79 -5.50
C GLY A 94 -9.49 -4.14 -5.59
N ASP A 95 -9.36 -4.83 -6.72
CA ASP A 95 -9.88 -6.19 -6.89
C ASP A 95 -8.95 -7.27 -6.28
N VAL A 96 -7.84 -6.88 -5.69
CA VAL A 96 -7.01 -7.76 -4.85
C VAL A 96 -6.85 -7.18 -3.44
N ALA A 97 -7.51 -6.06 -3.16
CA ALA A 97 -7.42 -5.36 -1.89
C ALA A 97 -8.35 -6.02 -0.85
N ASP A 98 -7.76 -6.35 0.30
CA ASP A 98 -8.46 -6.81 1.50
C ASP A 98 -8.23 -5.81 2.64
N ASN A 99 -8.24 -6.25 3.89
CA ASN A 99 -7.97 -5.38 5.04
C ASN A 99 -6.57 -4.74 5.02
N SER A 100 -5.65 -5.22 4.19
CA SER A 100 -4.29 -4.69 4.02
C SER A 100 -4.23 -3.30 3.38
N VAL A 101 -5.30 -2.78 2.80
CA VAL A 101 -5.33 -1.39 2.26
C VAL A 101 -5.93 -0.38 3.23
N PHE A 102 -6.41 -0.82 4.40
CA PHE A 102 -7.05 0.06 5.37
C PHE A 102 -6.05 0.64 6.36
N TRP A 103 -5.82 1.93 6.21
CA TRP A 103 -4.96 2.72 7.06
C TRP A 103 -5.76 3.44 8.13
N ARG A 104 -5.14 3.66 9.28
CA ARG A 104 -5.67 4.47 10.36
C ARG A 104 -4.63 5.50 10.76
N PHE A 105 -5.10 6.61 11.32
CA PHE A 105 -4.26 7.72 11.75
C PHE A 105 -4.30 7.89 13.26
N GLY A 106 -3.16 8.30 13.80
CA GLY A 106 -3.05 8.78 15.17
C GLY A 106 -2.11 9.98 15.20
N SER A 107 -2.26 10.80 16.23
CA SER A 107 -1.50 12.04 16.39
C SER A 107 -0.35 11.85 17.35
N TRP A 108 0.80 12.43 17.01
CA TRP A 108 1.93 12.59 17.94
C TRP A 108 1.75 13.79 18.88
N GLY A 109 0.73 14.64 18.67
CA GLY A 109 0.46 15.82 19.49
C GLY A 109 1.22 17.08 19.07
N ASP A 110 2.05 17.00 18.03
CA ASP A 110 2.93 18.06 17.53
C ASP A 110 2.57 18.51 16.10
N GLY A 111 1.34 18.20 15.66
CA GLY A 111 0.86 18.44 14.31
C GLY A 111 1.22 17.34 13.30
N THR A 112 2.04 16.36 13.69
CA THR A 112 2.39 15.20 12.85
C THR A 112 1.58 13.97 13.22
N TRP A 113 1.55 13.01 12.29
CA TRP A 113 0.71 11.83 12.37
C TRP A 113 1.52 10.55 12.27
N TYR A 114 1.07 9.48 12.89
CA TYR A 114 1.49 8.12 12.55
C TYR A 114 0.34 7.40 11.86
N LEU A 115 0.72 6.48 10.97
CA LEU A 115 -0.21 5.63 10.27
C LEU A 115 0.07 4.19 10.66
N TRP A 116 -0.98 3.41 10.90
CA TRP A 116 -0.87 1.96 11.03
C TRP A 116 -1.87 1.27 10.12
N ASN A 117 -1.58 0.02 9.79
CA ASN A 117 -2.40 -0.78 8.90
C ASN A 117 -3.34 -1.68 9.70
N SER A 118 -4.60 -1.76 9.28
CA SER A 118 -5.62 -2.55 9.99
C SER A 118 -5.32 -4.05 9.99
N ALA A 119 -4.61 -4.58 8.98
CA ALA A 119 -4.23 -5.98 8.92
C ALA A 119 -2.99 -6.34 9.76
N ASN A 120 -2.13 -5.36 10.09
CA ASN A 120 -0.88 -5.61 10.83
C ASN A 120 -0.93 -5.20 12.31
N GLY A 121 -2.02 -4.57 12.75
CA GLY A 121 -2.19 -4.12 14.13
C GLY A 121 -1.58 -2.75 14.41
N THR A 122 -1.68 -2.31 15.67
CA THR A 122 -1.27 -0.97 16.12
C THR A 122 0.21 -0.86 16.49
N GLU A 123 0.91 -1.99 16.60
CA GLU A 123 2.33 -2.02 16.99
C GLU A 123 3.27 -1.61 15.85
N PHE A 124 2.77 -1.59 14.62
CA PHE A 124 3.55 -1.32 13.42
C PHE A 124 3.09 -0.01 12.78
N HIS A 125 4.02 0.93 12.65
CA HIS A 125 3.78 2.23 12.04
C HIS A 125 4.42 2.33 10.66
N PHE A 126 3.74 3.00 9.74
CA PHE A 126 4.28 3.28 8.41
C PHE A 126 5.49 4.20 8.54
N ALA A 127 6.63 3.77 8.00
CA ALA A 127 7.91 4.45 8.18
C ALA A 127 8.67 4.58 6.87
N ALA A 128 9.35 5.72 6.70
CA ALA A 128 10.40 5.85 5.70
C ALA A 128 11.67 5.10 6.14
N ARG A 129 12.41 4.56 5.19
CA ARG A 129 13.76 4.01 5.41
C ARG A 129 14.81 5.02 4.94
N SER A 130 16.06 4.85 5.38
CA SER A 130 17.17 5.72 4.97
C SER A 130 17.57 5.58 3.50
N ASP A 131 17.21 4.47 2.85
CA ASP A 131 17.42 4.22 1.42
C ASP A 131 16.27 4.74 0.55
N GLY A 132 15.34 5.51 1.11
CA GLY A 132 14.17 6.02 0.41
C GLY A 132 13.04 5.00 0.25
N LEU A 133 13.22 3.74 0.65
CA LEU A 133 12.13 2.77 0.66
C LEU A 133 11.18 3.02 1.84
N VAL A 134 10.11 2.25 1.91
CA VAL A 134 9.16 2.28 3.04
C VAL A 134 9.03 0.92 3.71
N THR A 135 8.63 0.93 4.97
CA THR A 135 8.41 -0.28 5.77
C THR A 135 7.33 -0.04 6.83
N MET A 136 6.83 -1.09 7.46
CA MET A 136 6.11 -0.96 8.72
C MET A 136 7.08 -1.26 9.87
N ASP A 137 7.39 -0.24 10.66
CA ASP A 137 8.36 -0.28 11.74
C ASP A 137 7.67 -0.45 13.09
N LYS A 138 8.21 -1.32 13.95
CA LYS A 138 7.74 -1.54 15.32
C LYS A 138 8.36 -0.58 16.32
N ASN A 139 9.41 0.15 15.93
CA ASN A 139 10.10 1.06 16.82
C ASN A 139 9.31 2.35 16.99
N ILE A 140 8.35 2.34 17.92
CA ILE A 140 7.52 3.50 18.24
C ILE A 140 8.11 4.40 19.33
N SER A 141 9.36 4.15 19.76
CA SER A 141 10.04 4.91 20.80
C SER A 141 10.61 6.23 20.28
N ALA A 142 10.54 7.29 21.10
CA ALA A 142 11.02 8.60 20.72
C ALA A 142 12.57 8.62 20.60
N PRO A 143 13.15 9.34 19.61
CA PRO A 143 12.46 10.13 18.58
C PRO A 143 11.93 9.24 17.43
N GLN A 144 10.64 9.34 17.09
CA GLN A 144 10.01 8.59 15.99
C GLN A 144 10.32 9.19 14.61
N ASN A 145 11.58 9.58 14.40
CA ASN A 145 12.04 10.12 13.13
C ASN A 145 11.81 9.06 12.04
N LYS A 146 11.17 9.47 10.94
CA LYS A 146 10.72 8.67 9.78
C LYS A 146 9.30 8.09 9.90
N GLN A 147 8.62 8.25 11.03
CA GLN A 147 7.21 7.85 11.23
C GLN A 147 6.28 9.03 11.50
N ARG A 148 6.80 10.26 11.46
CA ARG A 148 6.06 11.51 11.69
C ARG A 148 5.59 12.07 10.35
N TRP A 149 4.39 11.73 9.94
CA TRP A 149 3.83 12.10 8.65
C TRP A 149 3.21 13.48 8.66
N GLY A 150 3.45 14.24 7.59
CA GLY A 150 2.80 15.51 7.26
C GLY A 150 2.11 15.43 5.90
N PHE A 151 1.13 16.33 5.71
CA PHE A 151 0.28 16.38 4.51
C PHE A 151 0.18 17.82 4.02
N ASP A 152 0.67 18.08 2.80
CA ASP A 152 0.47 19.37 2.13
C ASP A 152 -0.66 19.25 1.12
N THR A 153 -1.61 20.16 1.20
CA THR A 153 -2.70 20.34 0.24
C THR A 153 -2.15 20.85 -1.10
N LEU A 154 -2.46 20.17 -2.21
CA LEU A 154 -1.97 20.51 -3.56
C LEU A 154 -3.04 21.15 -4.46
N ALA A 155 -4.00 20.35 -4.95
CA ALA A 155 -5.08 20.79 -5.84
C ALA A 155 -6.34 19.93 -5.66
N ASN A 156 -7.51 20.46 -6.03
CA ASN A 156 -8.75 19.69 -6.04
C ASN A 156 -8.66 18.48 -7.00
N ILE A 157 -9.43 17.44 -6.71
CA ILE A 157 -9.47 16.22 -7.52
C ILE A 157 -10.42 16.40 -8.70
N ASP A 158 -11.65 16.86 -8.44
CA ASP A 158 -12.69 17.16 -9.43
C ASP A 158 -12.88 16.06 -10.51
N ASP A 159 -12.69 14.81 -10.09
CA ASP A 159 -12.77 13.63 -10.94
C ASP A 159 -13.71 12.61 -10.30
N LYS A 160 -14.78 12.28 -11.04
CA LYS A 160 -15.82 11.34 -10.62
C LYS A 160 -15.26 9.95 -10.32
N ALA A 161 -14.17 9.53 -10.96
CA ALA A 161 -13.55 8.23 -10.67
C ALA A 161 -13.09 8.13 -9.20
N TYR A 162 -12.74 9.27 -8.57
CA TYR A 162 -12.25 9.34 -7.20
C TYR A 162 -13.33 9.71 -6.18
N SER A 163 -14.59 9.86 -6.58
CA SER A 163 -15.70 10.21 -5.67
C SER A 163 -16.27 9.01 -4.91
N SER A 164 -15.84 7.79 -5.22
CA SER A 164 -16.23 6.57 -4.50
C SER A 164 -15.06 5.58 -4.47
N VAL A 165 -15.21 4.55 -3.64
CA VAL A 165 -14.25 3.45 -3.52
C VAL A 165 -15.02 2.14 -3.69
N THR A 166 -14.55 1.27 -4.58
CA THR A 166 -15.10 -0.06 -4.80
C THR A 166 -14.07 -1.08 -4.36
N LEU A 167 -14.36 -1.82 -3.28
CA LEU A 167 -13.53 -2.90 -2.77
C LEU A 167 -14.35 -4.19 -2.76
N LEU A 168 -13.72 -5.33 -3.05
CA LEU A 168 -14.41 -6.62 -3.21
C LEU A 168 -15.26 -7.05 -2.01
N SER A 169 -14.88 -6.62 -0.81
CA SER A 169 -15.60 -6.98 0.42
C SER A 169 -16.59 -5.92 0.90
N THR A 170 -16.60 -4.72 0.32
CA THR A 170 -17.50 -3.66 0.78
C THR A 170 -17.65 -2.56 -0.27
N THR A 171 -18.84 -2.45 -0.84
CA THR A 171 -19.23 -1.23 -1.57
C THR A 171 -19.66 -0.20 -0.52
N ILE A 172 -18.81 0.79 -0.27
CA ILE A 172 -19.15 1.90 0.63
C ILE A 172 -19.33 3.14 -0.23
N THR A 173 -20.59 3.52 -0.40
CA THR A 173 -20.95 4.82 -0.96
C THR A 173 -20.71 5.85 0.13
N SER A 174 -19.76 6.77 -0.06
CA SER A 174 -19.59 7.88 0.87
C SER A 174 -20.88 8.70 0.92
N PRO A 175 -21.35 9.12 2.10
CA PRO A 175 -22.48 10.01 2.18
C PRO A 175 -22.14 11.27 1.36
N ALA A 176 -23.00 11.59 0.39
CA ALA A 176 -22.85 12.82 -0.39
C ALA A 176 -22.69 14.00 0.60
N PRO A 177 -21.77 14.95 0.35
CA PRO A 177 -21.66 16.13 1.19
C PRO A 177 -23.05 16.77 1.23
N THR A 178 -23.65 16.80 2.42
CA THR A 178 -24.93 17.46 2.61
C THR A 178 -24.64 18.95 2.50
N SER A 179 -24.80 19.49 1.29
CA SER A 179 -24.77 20.93 1.04
C SER A 179 -25.87 21.56 1.89
N SER A 180 -25.50 22.03 3.08
CA SER A 180 -26.38 22.80 3.95
C SER A 180 -26.53 24.17 3.32
N SER A 181 -27.58 24.36 2.53
CA SER A 181 -28.07 25.67 2.16
C SER A 181 -28.50 26.38 3.45
N SER A 182 -27.68 27.32 3.92
CA SER A 182 -27.99 28.19 5.06
C SER A 182 -29.15 29.13 4.69
N LEU A 183 -30.37 28.68 4.95
CA LEU A 183 -31.54 29.55 5.04
C LEU A 183 -31.54 30.21 6.42
N SER A 184 -31.16 31.49 6.44
CA SER A 184 -31.31 32.40 7.57
C SER A 184 -32.76 32.37 8.05
N THR A 185 -33.02 31.74 9.21
CA THR A 185 -34.35 31.78 9.82
C THR A 185 -34.21 32.08 11.30
N ASP A 186 -35.03 33.06 11.71
CA ASP A 186 -35.01 33.81 12.93
C ASP A 186 -35.14 32.99 14.22
N SER A 187 -34.60 33.57 15.27
CA SER A 187 -34.55 33.05 16.64
C SER A 187 -35.93 32.76 17.24
N THR A 188 -36.12 31.57 17.79
CA THR A 188 -37.00 31.34 18.96
C THR A 188 -36.58 30.08 19.73
N SER A 189 -36.03 30.29 20.93
CA SER A 189 -35.96 29.29 22.03
C SER A 189 -37.33 29.18 22.72
N PRO A 190 -37.64 28.19 23.61
CA PRO A 190 -36.85 27.04 24.12
C PRO A 190 -37.64 25.70 24.24
N ARG A 191 -36.96 24.55 24.47
CA ARG A 191 -37.31 23.55 25.51
C ARG A 191 -36.38 22.33 25.52
N PRO A 192 -35.88 21.86 26.69
CA PRO A 192 -35.16 20.60 26.81
C PRO A 192 -36.10 19.45 27.18
N SER A 193 -36.00 18.32 26.47
CA SER A 193 -36.56 17.04 26.93
C SER A 193 -35.45 16.02 27.10
N SER A 194 -35.21 15.69 28.36
CA SER A 194 -34.42 14.58 28.87
C SER A 194 -34.99 13.23 28.41
N GLY A 195 -34.23 12.47 27.62
CA GLY A 195 -34.54 11.09 27.24
C GLY A 195 -33.40 10.15 27.63
N LEU A 196 -33.46 9.59 28.84
CA LEU A 196 -32.66 8.46 29.28
C LEU A 196 -33.18 7.19 28.60
N SER A 197 -32.39 6.58 27.71
CA SER A 197 -32.68 5.24 27.20
C SER A 197 -31.91 4.20 28.01
N THR A 198 -32.69 3.45 28.77
CA THR A 198 -32.30 2.37 29.68
C THR A 198 -32.40 1.03 28.96
N ALA A 199 -31.47 0.13 29.30
CA ALA A 199 -31.58 -1.34 29.27
C ALA A 199 -31.57 -2.09 27.91
N GLY A 200 -30.49 -2.86 27.75
CA GLY A 200 -30.42 -4.05 26.90
C GLY A 200 -29.36 -5.02 27.42
N LYS A 201 -29.60 -5.63 28.60
CA LYS A 201 -28.85 -6.79 29.09
C LYS A 201 -29.48 -8.07 28.53
N ALA A 202 -28.70 -8.96 27.90
CA ALA A 202 -28.77 -10.43 28.05
C ALA A 202 -27.94 -11.16 26.98
N SER A 203 -26.85 -11.82 27.39
CA SER A 203 -26.43 -13.12 26.83
C SER A 203 -25.36 -13.77 27.72
N LEU A 204 -25.84 -14.59 28.66
CA LEU A 204 -25.08 -15.65 29.34
C LEU A 204 -25.54 -16.97 28.71
N GLY A 205 -24.61 -17.76 28.15
CA GLY A 205 -24.88 -19.16 27.81
C GLY A 205 -23.98 -19.75 26.74
N GLY A 206 -22.88 -20.41 27.14
CA GLY A 206 -22.16 -21.37 26.28
C GLY A 206 -20.63 -21.32 26.31
N VAL A 207 -19.98 -21.43 27.48
CA VAL A 207 -18.50 -21.32 27.59
C VAL A 207 -17.75 -22.67 27.48
N LEU A 208 -18.41 -23.81 27.32
CA LEU A 208 -17.70 -25.12 27.28
C LEU A 208 -17.23 -25.58 25.89
N GLY A 209 -17.53 -24.85 24.81
CA GLY A 209 -17.16 -25.25 23.44
C GLY A 209 -15.85 -24.64 22.91
N LEU A 210 -15.42 -23.49 23.43
CA LEU A 210 -14.37 -22.70 22.77
C LEU A 210 -12.96 -23.31 22.92
N ALA A 211 -12.66 -23.92 24.07
CA ALA A 211 -11.35 -24.49 24.35
C ALA A 211 -11.00 -25.67 23.42
N ALA A 212 -11.99 -26.53 23.10
CA ALA A 212 -11.79 -27.66 22.21
C ALA A 212 -11.51 -27.23 20.75
N VAL A 213 -12.20 -26.17 20.29
CA VAL A 213 -12.00 -25.62 18.93
C VAL A 213 -10.61 -24.96 18.80
N ILE A 214 -10.18 -24.22 19.82
CA ILE A 214 -8.83 -23.62 19.84
C ILE A 214 -7.75 -24.72 19.84
N LEU A 215 -7.91 -25.79 20.63
CA LEU A 215 -6.96 -26.90 20.66
C LEU A 215 -6.84 -27.62 19.30
N LEU A 216 -7.97 -27.85 18.62
CA LEU A 216 -7.99 -28.45 17.27
C LEU A 216 -7.32 -27.56 16.23
N LEU A 217 -7.52 -26.24 16.28
CA LEU A 217 -6.86 -25.29 15.38
C LEU A 217 -5.34 -25.27 15.58
N VAL A 218 -4.86 -25.29 16.83
CA VAL A 218 -3.43 -25.34 17.15
C VAL A 218 -2.81 -26.65 16.65
N LEU A 219 -3.47 -27.79 16.86
CA LEU A 219 -2.99 -29.09 16.35
C LEU A 219 -2.92 -29.13 14.82
N ALA A 220 -3.94 -28.60 14.13
CA ALA A 220 -3.96 -28.53 12.67
C ALA A 220 -2.82 -27.65 12.11
N LEU A 221 -2.54 -26.51 12.74
CA LEU A 221 -1.45 -25.62 12.36
C LEU A 221 -0.06 -26.25 12.54
N LEU A 222 0.16 -26.95 13.66
CA LEU A 222 1.42 -27.67 13.91
C LEU A 222 1.63 -28.81 12.90
N HIS A 223 0.57 -29.53 12.54
CA HIS A 223 0.65 -30.61 11.55
C HIS A 223 0.95 -30.08 10.14
N ARG A 224 0.41 -28.91 9.77
CA ARG A 224 0.71 -28.24 8.50
C ARG A 224 2.16 -27.74 8.45
N ARG A 225 2.67 -27.14 9.54
CA ARG A 225 4.08 -26.72 9.64
C ARG A 225 5.05 -27.89 9.46
N ARG A 226 4.77 -29.04 10.09
CA ARG A 226 5.60 -30.25 9.94
C ARG A 226 5.62 -30.82 8.53
N ARG A 227 4.52 -30.71 7.77
CA ARG A 227 4.48 -31.19 6.37
C ARG A 227 5.31 -30.32 5.42
N LEU A 228 5.39 -29.02 5.68
CA LEU A 228 6.17 -28.09 4.84
C LEU A 228 7.69 -28.29 5.01
N GLN A 229 8.14 -28.68 6.20
CA GLN A 229 9.57 -28.92 6.46
C GLN A 229 10.14 -30.17 5.78
N LYS A 230 9.31 -31.13 5.38
CA LYS A 230 9.77 -32.37 4.72
C LYS A 230 10.04 -32.23 3.21
N ARG A 231 9.94 -31.03 2.63
CA ARG A 231 10.10 -30.81 1.18
C ARG A 231 11.44 -30.22 0.74
N THR A 232 12.40 -30.01 1.64
CA THR A 232 13.64 -29.33 1.27
C THR A 232 14.88 -30.10 1.72
N LEU A 233 15.16 -31.25 1.09
CA LEU A 233 16.51 -31.80 1.01
C LEU A 233 16.64 -32.59 -0.30
N HIS A 234 16.89 -31.87 -1.40
CA HIS A 234 17.60 -32.45 -2.55
C HIS A 234 18.89 -31.64 -2.71
N PRO A 235 20.03 -32.14 -2.24
CA PRO A 235 21.32 -31.50 -2.47
C PRO A 235 21.64 -31.66 -3.96
N GLN A 236 21.47 -30.59 -4.76
CA GLN A 236 22.19 -30.53 -6.02
C GLN A 236 23.65 -30.27 -5.70
N ALA A 237 24.48 -31.27 -5.99
CA ALA A 237 25.92 -31.11 -6.10
C ALA A 237 26.20 -30.04 -7.18
N MET A 238 26.67 -28.87 -6.76
CA MET A 238 27.25 -27.89 -7.67
C MET A 238 28.71 -28.27 -7.87
N THR A 239 29.06 -28.49 -9.13
CA THR A 239 30.42 -28.66 -9.61
C THR A 239 31.14 -27.31 -9.48
N ASP A 240 32.20 -27.28 -8.67
CA ASP A 240 33.14 -26.16 -8.56
C ASP A 240 33.85 -25.97 -9.91
N GLU A 241 33.55 -24.86 -10.59
CA GLU A 241 34.41 -24.33 -11.66
C GLU A 241 35.22 -23.16 -11.08
N PRO A 242 36.57 -23.21 -11.14
CA PRO A 242 37.43 -22.20 -10.55
C PRO A 242 37.39 -20.90 -11.36
N PHE A 243 36.76 -19.88 -10.80
CA PHE A 243 36.86 -18.51 -11.31
C PHE A 243 38.29 -18.00 -11.15
N LYS A 244 38.99 -17.91 -12.28
CA LYS A 244 40.29 -17.28 -12.46
C LYS A 244 40.07 -15.75 -12.40
N ALA A 245 40.42 -15.13 -11.28
CA ALA A 245 40.45 -13.67 -11.15
C ALA A 245 41.77 -13.15 -11.72
N GLU A 246 41.76 -12.70 -12.98
CA GLU A 246 42.85 -11.88 -13.53
C GLU A 246 42.65 -10.45 -13.04
N LEU A 247 43.55 -10.05 -12.14
CA LEU A 247 43.61 -8.75 -11.50
C LEU A 247 44.90 -8.11 -11.98
N ASP A 248 44.84 -7.39 -13.10
CA ASP A 248 45.92 -6.50 -13.48
C ASP A 248 45.42 -5.48 -14.52
N HIS A 249 45.26 -4.21 -14.11
CA HIS A 249 45.32 -3.05 -14.99
C HIS A 249 45.84 -1.86 -14.19
N ASP A 250 47.16 -1.88 -14.02
CA ASP A 250 47.98 -0.70 -13.83
C ASP A 250 48.04 0.14 -15.13
N SER A 251 48.34 1.41 -14.94
CA SER A 251 48.81 2.41 -15.90
C SER A 251 47.79 3.27 -16.70
N SER A 252 47.80 4.54 -16.27
CA SER A 252 48.02 5.73 -17.11
C SER A 252 46.87 6.32 -17.94
N VAL A 253 46.50 7.54 -17.52
CA VAL A 253 46.16 8.71 -18.35
C VAL A 253 45.33 8.41 -19.61
N ALA A 254 44.01 8.37 -19.45
CA ALA A 254 43.08 8.41 -20.59
C ALA A 254 42.66 9.86 -20.89
N LYS A 255 43.27 10.37 -21.95
CA LYS A 255 42.85 11.51 -22.75
C LYS A 255 41.41 11.24 -23.27
N TYR A 256 40.50 12.19 -23.10
CA TYR A 256 39.14 12.09 -23.65
C TYR A 256 39.20 12.32 -25.17
N GLU A 257 39.19 11.25 -25.95
CA GLU A 257 38.82 11.28 -27.37
C GLU A 257 37.42 10.70 -27.51
N MET A 258 36.49 11.51 -28.01
CA MET A 258 35.12 11.09 -28.33
C MET A 258 35.16 10.14 -29.53
N ALA A 259 35.11 8.84 -29.25
CA ALA A 259 34.89 7.81 -30.27
C ALA A 259 33.39 7.68 -30.55
N GLY A 260 33.06 7.75 -31.83
CA GLY A 260 31.71 7.90 -32.36
C GLY A 260 30.75 6.75 -32.09
N HIS A 261 29.49 7.05 -32.43
CA HIS A 261 28.37 6.14 -32.52
C HIS A 261 28.75 4.77 -33.10
N VAL A 262 28.82 3.76 -32.24
CA VAL A 262 28.70 2.36 -32.65
C VAL A 262 27.21 2.02 -32.61
N VAL A 263 26.61 1.94 -33.80
CA VAL A 263 25.31 1.30 -34.00
C VAL A 263 25.56 -0.21 -33.88
N THR A 264 25.18 -0.78 -32.75
CA THR A 264 25.16 -2.24 -32.58
C THR A 264 23.92 -2.77 -33.28
N GLU A 265 24.09 -3.30 -34.51
CA GLU A 265 23.06 -4.11 -35.14
C GLU A 265 22.87 -5.40 -34.33
N LEU A 266 21.70 -5.55 -33.71
CA LEU A 266 21.31 -6.78 -33.05
C LEU A 266 21.20 -7.88 -34.12
N GLY A 267 22.12 -8.84 -34.04
CA GLY A 267 22.13 -10.05 -34.86
C GLY A 267 20.76 -10.74 -34.86
N GLY A 268 20.36 -11.13 -36.08
CA GLY A 268 19.08 -11.74 -36.39
C GLY A 268 18.73 -12.89 -35.45
N ARG A 269 17.64 -12.70 -34.69
CA ARG A 269 16.84 -13.83 -34.22
C ARG A 269 16.10 -14.39 -35.41
N GLU A 270 16.29 -15.69 -35.63
CA GLU A 270 15.56 -16.51 -36.58
C GLU A 270 14.07 -16.18 -36.55
N GLN A 271 13.55 -15.74 -37.70
CA GLN A 271 12.12 -15.71 -37.98
C GLN A 271 11.59 -17.13 -37.88
N THR A 272 11.02 -17.48 -36.74
CA THR A 272 10.15 -18.65 -36.62
C THR A 272 8.96 -18.45 -37.56
N LYS A 273 8.89 -19.25 -38.62
CA LYS A 273 7.77 -19.27 -39.57
C LYS A 273 6.44 -19.40 -38.83
N PRO A 274 5.39 -18.66 -39.23
CA PRO A 274 4.06 -18.83 -38.67
C PRO A 274 3.53 -20.24 -38.99
N VAL A 275 3.00 -20.90 -37.97
CA VAL A 275 2.30 -22.19 -38.09
C VAL A 275 0.94 -21.93 -38.72
N GLU A 276 0.71 -22.46 -39.93
CA GLU A 276 -0.60 -22.44 -40.56
C GLU A 276 -1.56 -23.40 -39.85
N LEU A 277 -2.73 -22.88 -39.44
CA LEU A 277 -3.81 -23.70 -38.90
C LEU A 277 -4.49 -24.49 -40.02
N PRO A 278 -4.74 -25.81 -39.85
CA PRO A 278 -5.52 -26.60 -40.79
C PRO A 278 -6.92 -26.03 -40.99
N GLY A 279 -7.25 -25.71 -42.26
CA GLY A 279 -8.53 -25.19 -42.68
C GLY A 279 -9.70 -26.11 -42.32
N HIS A 280 -10.75 -25.51 -41.79
CA HIS A 280 -12.01 -26.16 -41.45
C HIS A 280 -12.78 -26.51 -42.74
N VAL A 281 -12.88 -27.80 -43.05
CA VAL A 281 -13.68 -28.31 -44.18
C VAL A 281 -15.15 -28.28 -43.78
N GLY A 282 -15.92 -27.37 -44.39
CA GLY A 282 -17.37 -27.34 -44.25
C GLY A 282 -18.02 -28.59 -44.83
N ARG A 283 -18.87 -29.26 -44.05
CA ARG A 283 -19.81 -30.26 -44.56
C ARG A 283 -21.08 -29.55 -45.05
N ARG A 284 -21.47 -29.88 -46.29
CA ARG A 284 -22.83 -29.70 -46.81
C ARG A 284 -23.77 -30.74 -46.21
#